data_AF-Q3KZ58-F1
#
_entry.id   AF-Q3KZ58-F1
#
_cell.length_a   1.000
_cell.length_b   1.000
_cell.length_c   1.000
_cell.angle_alpha   90.00
_cell.angle_beta   90.00
_cell.angle_gamma   90.00
#
_symmetry.space_group_name_H-M   'P 1'
#
loop_
_entity.id
_entity.type
_entity.pdbx_description
1 polymer ?
#
loop_
_entity_poly.entity_id
_entity_poly.type
_entity_poly.pdbx_seq_one_letter_code
_entity_poly.pdbx_strand_id
1 'polypeptide(L)'
;LVRGFFHQAARLASSGSHYLTIRGDHQLRLHPNCILYSSTTRWPTYILFTNIFLTPNFDDNSQNKIGKLNINDKNDLSSTCISGISVIQPDWLLELAPHYYQFGTDREHLEYSLRGNK
;
A
#
# COMPACT_ATOMS: atom_id res chain seq x y z
N LEU A 1 21.95 -2.30 -3.33
CA LEU A 1 20.64 -1.73 -3.75
C LEU A 1 19.60 -1.75 -2.64
N VAL A 2 19.56 -2.78 -1.78
CA VAL A 2 18.44 -3.02 -0.85
C VAL A 2 18.36 -2.06 0.36
N ARG A 3 19.48 -1.52 0.87
CA ARG A 3 19.49 -0.63 2.06
C ARG A 3 18.81 0.74 1.90
N GLY A 4 18.40 1.13 0.70
CA GLY A 4 17.75 2.43 0.44
C GLY A 4 16.24 2.34 0.16
N PHE A 5 15.71 1.15 -0.08
CA PHE A 5 14.31 0.96 -0.48
C PHE A 5 13.48 0.26 0.59
N PHE A 6 14.06 -0.11 1.73
CA PHE A 6 13.34 -0.84 2.77
C PHE A 6 12.09 -0.12 3.23
N HIS A 7 11.99 1.22 3.15
CA HIS A 7 10.79 1.98 3.51
C HIS A 7 9.66 1.95 2.45
N GLN A 8 9.95 1.48 1.24
CA GLN A 8 9.04 1.42 0.09
C GLN A 8 8.43 0.03 -0.04
N ALA A 9 7.95 -0.52 1.06
CA ALA A 9 7.31 -1.82 1.09
C ALA A 9 5.81 -1.67 1.37
N ALA A 10 5.03 -2.54 0.74
CA ALA A 10 3.59 -2.59 0.89
C ALA A 10 3.11 -4.02 1.08
N ARG A 11 2.03 -4.18 1.83
CA ARG A 11 1.32 -5.45 2.04
C ARG A 11 0.01 -5.45 1.28
N LEU A 12 -0.45 -6.62 0.88
CA LEU A 12 -1.77 -6.79 0.31
C LEU A 12 -2.84 -6.58 1.38
N ALA A 13 -3.83 -5.73 1.12
CA ALA A 13 -4.96 -5.55 2.02
C ALA A 13 -5.74 -6.87 2.16
N SER A 14 -6.44 -7.04 3.30
CA SER A 14 -7.26 -8.23 3.57
C SER A 14 -8.33 -8.48 2.48
N SER A 15 -8.80 -7.42 1.83
CA SER A 15 -9.74 -7.50 0.70
C SER A 15 -9.14 -8.08 -0.59
N GLY A 16 -7.81 -8.04 -0.73
CA GLY A 16 -7.10 -8.46 -1.94
C GLY A 16 -7.14 -7.47 -3.12
N SER A 17 -7.80 -6.32 -2.98
CA SER A 17 -8.03 -5.38 -4.10
C SER A 17 -7.06 -4.21 -4.19
N HIS A 18 -6.28 -3.95 -3.15
CA HIS A 18 -5.28 -2.88 -3.11
C HIS A 18 -4.14 -3.22 -2.15
N TYR A 19 -3.07 -2.44 -2.21
CA TYR A 19 -1.95 -2.56 -1.27
C TYR A 19 -2.01 -1.46 -0.24
N LEU A 20 -1.43 -1.72 0.93
CA LEU A 20 -1.24 -0.78 2.01
C LEU A 20 0.24 -0.66 2.29
N THR A 21 0.75 0.56 2.44
CA THR A 21 2.12 0.73 2.95
C THR A 21 2.24 0.07 4.31
N ILE A 22 3.31 -0.69 4.54
CA ILE A 22 3.53 -1.35 5.85
C ILE A 22 3.62 -0.31 6.98
N ARG A 23 4.05 0.92 6.66
CA ARG A 23 4.08 2.02 7.60
C ARG A 23 2.97 3.04 7.29
N GLY A 24 1.99 3.13 8.18
CA GLY A 24 0.93 4.15 8.13
C GLY A 24 -0.29 3.78 7.28
N ASP A 25 -0.39 2.53 6.82
CA ASP A 25 -1.59 1.97 6.17
C ASP A 25 -2.14 2.85 5.01
N HIS A 26 -1.26 3.52 4.26
CA HIS A 26 -1.67 4.33 3.12
C HIS A 26 -2.10 3.42 1.97
N GLN A 27 -3.29 3.68 1.43
CA GLN A 27 -3.85 2.93 0.31
C GLN A 27 -3.12 3.21 -0.99
N LEU A 28 -2.67 2.15 -1.66
CA LEU A 28 -1.92 2.18 -2.91
C LEU A 28 -2.61 1.30 -3.96
N ARG A 29 -2.84 1.87 -5.15
CA ARG A 29 -3.32 1.12 -6.32
C ARG A 29 -2.16 0.66 -7.18
N LEU A 30 -2.30 -0.51 -7.81
CA LEU A 30 -1.36 -0.91 -8.86
C LEU A 30 -1.59 -0.04 -10.10
N HIS A 31 -0.51 0.49 -10.66
CA HIS A 31 -0.57 1.14 -11.95
C HIS A 31 -0.93 0.12 -13.05
N PRO A 32 -1.74 0.47 -14.07
CA PRO A 32 -2.15 -0.47 -15.13
C PRO A 32 -1.00 -1.14 -15.88
N ASN A 33 0.15 -0.47 -15.99
CA ASN A 33 1.36 -1.02 -16.63
C ASN A 33 2.08 -2.10 -15.79
N CYS A 34 1.66 -2.33 -14.55
CA CYS A 34 2.27 -3.37 -13.72
C CYS A 34 1.84 -4.75 -14.23
N ILE A 35 2.80 -5.66 -14.44
CA ILE A 35 2.56 -7.05 -14.87
C ILE A 35 1.54 -7.77 -13.95
N LEU A 36 1.53 -7.43 -12.66
CA LEU A 36 0.57 -7.98 -11.68
C LEU A 36 -0.89 -7.60 -11.95
N TYR A 37 -1.15 -6.51 -12.69
CA TYR A 37 -2.48 -6.01 -12.98
C TYR A 37 -3.27 -6.95 -13.91
N SER A 38 -2.59 -7.59 -14.87
CA SER A 38 -3.27 -8.34 -15.94
C SER A 38 -3.26 -9.87 -15.76
N SER A 39 -2.31 -10.45 -15.01
CA SER A 39 -1.99 -11.89 -15.15
C SER A 39 -2.05 -12.74 -13.87
N THR A 40 -2.44 -12.21 -12.71
CA THR A 40 -2.36 -12.97 -11.45
C THR A 40 -3.73 -13.17 -10.79
N THR A 41 -4.19 -14.43 -10.72
CA THR A 41 -5.38 -14.86 -9.95
C THR A 41 -5.26 -14.55 -8.45
N ARG A 42 -4.02 -14.44 -7.94
CA ARG A 42 -3.75 -14.04 -6.56
C ARG A 42 -2.53 -13.12 -6.50
N TRP A 43 -2.71 -11.95 -5.91
CA TRP A 43 -1.63 -10.99 -5.73
C TRP A 43 -0.68 -11.41 -4.60
N PRO A 44 0.64 -11.15 -4.74
CA PRO A 44 1.61 -11.38 -3.68
C PRO A 44 1.27 -10.61 -2.40
N THR A 45 1.55 -11.19 -1.23
CA THR A 45 1.21 -10.58 0.06
C THR A 45 2.12 -9.43 0.44
N TYR A 46 3.40 -9.49 0.09
CA TYR A 46 4.38 -8.43 0.37
C TYR A 46 5.15 -8.07 -0.89
N ILE A 47 5.27 -6.77 -1.13
CA ILE A 47 5.94 -6.23 -2.29
C ILE A 47 6.80 -5.03 -1.92
N LEU A 48 7.82 -4.79 -2.74
CA LEU A 48 8.57 -3.56 -2.81
C LEU A 48 8.08 -2.78 -4.04
N PHE A 49 7.95 -1.45 -3.91
CA PHE A 49 7.71 -0.56 -5.04
C PHE A 49 8.82 0.47 -5.15
N THR A 50 9.00 1.07 -6.32
CA THR A 50 10.05 2.08 -6.55
C THR A 50 9.50 3.42 -6.98
N ASN A 51 8.35 3.44 -7.66
CA ASN A 51 7.76 4.67 -8.19
C ASN A 51 6.35 4.86 -7.65
N ILE A 52 6.03 6.11 -7.32
CA ILE A 52 4.74 6.55 -6.82
C ILE A 52 4.20 7.61 -7.78
N PHE A 53 2.94 7.48 -8.18
CA PHE A 53 2.23 8.47 -8.98
C PHE A 53 0.99 8.94 -8.21
N LEU A 54 0.81 10.24 -8.14
CA LEU A 54 -0.37 10.85 -7.54
C LEU A 54 -1.37 11.11 -8.65
N THR A 55 -2.52 10.45 -8.59
CA THR A 55 -3.64 10.73 -9.50
C THR A 55 -4.66 11.57 -8.73
N PRO A 56 -5.06 12.76 -9.21
CA PRO A 56 -6.21 13.44 -8.61
C PRO A 56 -7.43 12.53 -8.74
N ASN A 57 -8.23 12.41 -7.68
CA ASN A 57 -9.53 11.76 -7.78
C ASN A 57 -10.39 12.63 -8.69
N PHE A 58 -10.47 12.28 -9.98
CA PHE A 58 -11.49 12.85 -10.85
C PHE A 58 -12.81 12.21 -10.45
N ASP A 59 -13.53 12.89 -9.56
CA ASP A 59 -14.91 12.57 -9.22
C ASP A 59 -15.78 12.76 -10.47
N ASP A 60 -15.91 11.73 -11.30
CA ASP A 60 -16.63 11.76 -12.57
C ASP A 60 -18.17 11.72 -12.39
N ASN A 61 -18.67 12.42 -11.37
CA ASN A 61 -20.09 12.63 -11.09
C ASN A 61 -20.37 13.97 -10.38
N SER A 62 -19.64 15.03 -10.74
CA SER A 62 -19.89 16.40 -10.26
C SER A 62 -20.71 17.26 -11.24
N GLN A 63 -21.69 16.67 -11.93
CA GLN A 63 -22.76 17.48 -12.52
C GLN A 63 -23.83 17.71 -11.45
N ASN A 64 -23.62 18.76 -10.64
CA ASN A 64 -24.51 19.36 -9.64
C ASN A 64 -24.13 19.19 -8.15
N LYS A 65 -22.94 19.66 -7.74
CA LYS A 65 -22.72 20.12 -6.36
C LYS A 65 -22.03 21.48 -6.34
N ILE A 66 -22.82 22.53 -6.54
CA ILE A 66 -22.44 23.89 -6.14
C ILE A 66 -22.48 23.91 -4.60
N GLY A 67 -21.31 23.89 -3.96
CA GLY A 67 -21.16 24.18 -2.54
C GLY A 67 -20.56 23.06 -1.69
N LYS A 68 -19.46 23.42 -0.99
CA LYS A 68 -18.76 22.71 0.10
C LYS A 68 -17.70 21.68 -0.33
N LEU A 69 -16.54 22.17 -0.76
CA LEU A 69 -15.27 21.51 -0.42
C LEU A 69 -15.00 21.85 1.06
N ASN A 70 -15.26 20.89 1.94
CA ASN A 70 -14.99 21.05 3.37
C ASN A 70 -13.47 20.99 3.57
N ILE A 71 -12.85 22.11 3.97
CA ILE A 71 -11.39 22.30 4.10
C ILE A 71 -10.76 21.35 5.15
N ASN A 72 -11.59 20.61 5.88
CA ASN A 72 -11.20 19.70 6.95
C ASN A 72 -11.02 18.23 6.50
N ASP A 73 -11.46 17.85 5.30
CA ASP A 73 -11.33 16.48 4.78
C ASP A 73 -10.12 16.35 3.86
N LYS A 74 -8.92 16.54 4.41
CA LYS A 74 -7.64 16.58 3.65
C LYS A 74 -7.12 15.23 3.14
N ASN A 75 -7.83 14.13 3.39
CA ASN A 75 -7.39 12.78 3.02
C ASN A 75 -8.06 12.21 1.77
N ASP A 76 -8.99 12.93 1.11
CA ASP A 76 -9.88 12.33 0.09
C ASP A 76 -9.65 12.80 -1.36
N LEU A 77 -8.52 13.45 -1.69
CA LEU A 77 -8.38 14.12 -3.00
C LEU A 77 -7.40 13.47 -4.00
N SER A 78 -6.58 12.49 -3.62
CA SER A 78 -5.64 11.87 -4.56
C SER A 78 -5.48 10.37 -4.37
N SER A 79 -5.89 9.59 -5.37
CA SER A 79 -5.56 8.18 -5.48
C SER A 79 -4.07 8.01 -5.81
N THR A 80 -3.32 7.40 -4.90
CA THR A 80 -1.91 7.07 -5.13
C THR A 80 -1.81 5.73 -5.87
N CYS A 81 -1.05 5.68 -6.96
CA CYS A 81 -0.72 4.43 -7.65
C CYS A 81 0.80 4.18 -7.72
N ILE A 82 1.19 2.92 -7.76
CA ILE A 82 2.59 2.50 -7.65
C ILE A 82 3.03 1.63 -8.83
N SER A 83 4.32 1.70 -9.16
CA SER A 83 4.97 0.84 -10.16
C SER A 83 6.40 0.42 -9.74
N GLY A 84 7.02 -0.44 -10.55
CA GLY A 84 8.32 -1.04 -10.23
C GLY A 84 8.20 -2.08 -9.12
N ILE A 85 7.23 -2.99 -9.26
CA ILE A 85 6.88 -3.94 -8.20
C ILE A 85 7.83 -5.15 -8.21
N SER A 86 8.40 -5.46 -7.05
CA SER A 86 9.19 -6.66 -6.81
C SER A 86 8.61 -7.42 -5.63
N VAL A 87 8.41 -8.73 -5.78
CA VAL A 87 7.94 -9.58 -4.68
C VAL A 87 9.07 -9.77 -3.68
N ILE A 88 8.76 -9.66 -2.38
CA ILE A 88 9.72 -9.81 -1.30
C ILE A 88 9.18 -10.75 -0.23
N GLN A 89 10.10 -11.37 0.52
CA GLN A 89 9.74 -12.04 1.76
C GLN A 89 9.72 -11.02 2.91
N PRO A 90 8.75 -11.11 3.84
CA PRO A 90 8.67 -10.19 4.98
C PRO A 90 9.90 -10.30 5.90
N ASP A 91 10.50 -11.48 6.03
CA ASP A 91 11.69 -11.69 6.85
C ASP A 91 12.87 -10.82 6.43
N TRP A 92 12.98 -10.51 5.13
CA TRP A 92 14.04 -9.65 4.61
C TRP A 92 13.92 -8.23 5.18
N LEU A 93 12.70 -7.71 5.38
CA LEU A 93 12.51 -6.37 5.93
C LEU A 93 13.05 -6.27 7.37
N LEU A 94 12.85 -7.33 8.16
CA LEU A 94 13.37 -7.44 9.53
C LEU A 94 14.90 -7.59 9.54
N GLU A 95 15.47 -8.32 8.58
CA GLU A 95 16.92 -8.47 8.46
C GLU A 95 17.61 -7.17 8.02
N LEU A 96 17.01 -6.45 7.07
CA LEU A 96 17.59 -5.25 6.46
C LEU A 96 17.46 -4.01 7.33
N ALA A 97 16.34 -3.87 8.05
CA ALA A 97 16.03 -2.69 8.83
C ALA A 97 15.15 -3.05 10.05
N PRO A 98 15.69 -3.78 11.04
CA PRO A 98 14.92 -4.28 12.18
C PRO A 98 14.23 -3.14 12.95
N HIS A 99 14.95 -2.06 13.25
CA HIS A 99 14.39 -0.91 13.98
C HIS A 99 13.31 -0.14 13.21
N TYR A 100 13.31 -0.20 11.88
CA TYR A 100 12.29 0.49 11.08
C TYR A 100 10.95 -0.24 11.16
N TYR A 101 10.99 -1.57 11.17
CA TYR A 101 9.81 -2.43 11.14
C TYR A 101 9.33 -2.88 12.52
N GLN A 102 10.20 -2.88 13.53
CA GLN A 102 9.83 -3.19 14.92
C GLN A 102 8.62 -2.36 15.36
N PHE A 103 8.74 -1.03 15.42
CA PHE A 103 7.68 -0.19 15.97
C PHE A 103 6.48 0.05 15.02
N GLY A 104 6.64 -0.25 13.73
CA GLY A 104 5.62 0.01 12.71
C GLY A 104 4.72 -1.19 12.41
N THR A 105 5.25 -2.41 12.48
CA THR A 105 4.58 -3.64 12.04
C THR A 105 4.13 -4.51 13.21
N ASP A 106 4.58 -4.23 14.44
CA ASP A 106 4.15 -4.93 15.66
C ASP A 106 2.62 -4.96 15.83
N ARG A 107 1.91 -3.90 15.40
CA ARG A 107 0.44 -3.85 15.39
C ARG A 107 -0.19 -4.94 14.52
N GLU A 108 0.41 -5.23 13.36
CA GLU A 108 -0.09 -6.21 12.39
C GLU A 108 0.39 -7.63 12.72
N HIS A 109 1.63 -7.79 13.19
CA HIS A 109 2.15 -9.06 13.70
C HIS A 109 1.35 -9.59 14.88
N LEU A 110 0.85 -8.68 15.73
CA LEU A 110 -0.07 -9.01 16.82
C LEU A 110 -1.42 -9.50 16.28
N GLU A 111 -1.97 -8.87 15.24
CA GLU A 111 -3.22 -9.32 14.60
C GLU A 111 -3.07 -10.70 13.92
N TYR A 112 -1.94 -10.98 13.25
CA TYR A 112 -1.66 -12.30 12.68
C TYR A 112 -1.49 -13.38 13.77
N SER A 113 -0.77 -13.07 14.85
CA SER A 113 -0.61 -13.99 16.00
C SER A 113 -1.93 -14.27 16.72
N LEU A 114 -2.86 -13.31 16.74
CA LEU A 114 -4.21 -13.50 17.28
C LEU A 114 -5.10 -14.35 16.38
N ARG A 115 -4.89 -14.33 15.06
CA ARG A 115 -5.70 -15.09 14.10
C ARG A 115 -5.23 -16.54 13.89
N GLY A 116 -4.00 -16.86 14.30
CA GLY A 116 -3.41 -18.20 14.22
C GLY A 116 -3.89 -19.18 15.30
N ASN A 117 -4.70 -18.74 16.27
CA ASN A 117 -5.28 -19.59 17.31
C ASN A 117 -6.77 -19.86 17.06
N LYS A 118 -7.09 -20.60 16.01
CA LYS A 118 -8.37 -21.31 15.90
C LYS A 118 -8.24 -22.60 15.10
#